data_AF-A0A090Y919-F1
#
_entry.id   AF-A0A090Y919-F1
#
_cell.length_a   1.000
_cell.length_b   1.000
_cell.length_c   1.000
_cell.angle_alpha   90.00
_cell.angle_beta   90.00
_cell.angle_gamma   90.00
#
_symmetry.space_group_name_H-M   'P 1'
#
loop_
_entity.id
_entity.type
_entity.pdbx_description
1 polymer ?
#
loop_
_entity_poly.entity_id
_entity_poly.type
_entity_poly.pdbx_seq_one_letter_code
_entity_poly.pdbx_strand_id
1 'polypeptide(L)'
;MGIQRGVTPKWDVSTRSVIAEKGETKIVLNSVSGSATVNGKAIVSEQRPVFAGNDSVYVPLRLILETLGAKVEWFADDYTVRIAF
;
A
#
# COMPACT_ATOMS: atom_id res chain seq x y z
N MET A 1 -15.22 9.21 2.53
CA MET A 1 -14.48 8.92 3.77
C MET A 1 -14.45 7.42 3.98
N GLY A 2 -13.43 6.72 3.47
CA GLY A 2 -13.34 5.26 3.54
C GLY A 2 -12.38 4.83 4.64
N ILE A 3 -12.86 4.76 5.88
CA ILE A 3 -12.08 4.17 6.98
C ILE A 3 -12.13 2.65 6.75
N GLN A 4 -11.07 2.04 6.23
CA GLN A 4 -10.96 0.59 6.28
C GLN A 4 -10.72 0.17 7.73
N ARG A 5 -11.63 -0.65 8.26
CA ARG A 5 -11.63 -1.09 9.65
C ARG A 5 -10.25 -1.67 10.03
N GLY A 6 -9.61 -1.07 11.04
CA GLY A 6 -8.45 -1.64 11.75
C GLY A 6 -7.07 -1.07 11.41
N VAL A 7 -6.97 0.01 10.64
CA VAL A 7 -5.68 0.71 10.39
C VAL A 7 -5.84 2.20 10.62
N THR A 8 -5.12 2.74 11.61
CA THR A 8 -5.06 4.19 11.86
C THR A 8 -3.74 4.73 11.31
N PRO A 9 -3.72 5.39 10.15
CA PRO A 9 -2.50 5.97 9.62
C PRO A 9 -2.00 7.10 10.53
N LYS A 10 -0.69 7.17 10.73
CA LYS A 10 0.02 8.22 11.46
C LYS A 10 0.85 9.05 10.51
N TRP A 11 0.89 10.35 10.73
CA TRP A 11 1.74 11.25 9.99
C TRP A 11 3.06 11.49 10.73
N ASP A 12 4.18 11.24 10.05
CA ASP A 12 5.52 11.59 10.50
C ASP A 12 5.94 12.91 9.85
N VAL A 13 6.02 13.96 10.66
CA VAL A 13 6.36 15.32 10.20
C VAL A 13 7.82 15.42 9.78
N SER A 14 8.72 14.69 10.43
CA SER A 14 10.16 14.78 10.21
C SER A 14 10.57 14.22 8.85
N THR A 15 9.93 13.13 8.45
CA THR A 15 10.19 12.47 7.17
C THR A 15 9.15 12.81 6.11
N ARG A 16 8.08 13.54 6.48
CA ARG A 16 6.89 13.79 5.65
C ARG A 16 6.31 12.49 5.11
N SER A 17 6.08 11.55 6.01
CA SER A 17 5.63 10.20 5.65
C SER A 17 4.30 9.83 6.32
N VAL A 18 3.45 9.13 5.58
CA VAL A 18 2.31 8.40 6.14
C VAL A 18 2.79 7.01 6.57
N ILE A 19 2.53 6.65 7.82
CA ILE A 19 2.84 5.35 8.39
C ILE A 19 1.53 4.63 8.70
N ALA A 20 1.30 3.46 8.11
CA ALA A 20 0.15 2.63 8.39
C ALA A 20 0.62 1.27 8.93
N GLU A 21 0.07 0.83 10.06
CA GLU A 21 0.45 -0.41 10.73
C GLU A 21 -0.79 -1.29 10.94
N LYS A 22 -0.69 -2.57 10.57
CA LYS A 22 -1.71 -3.60 10.81
C LYS A 22 -1.04 -4.94 11.08
N GLY A 23 -1.16 -5.43 12.31
CA GLY A 23 -0.44 -6.64 12.73
C GLY A 23 1.07 -6.46 12.57
N GLU A 24 1.72 -7.37 11.85
CA GLU A 24 3.16 -7.28 11.52
C GLU A 24 3.46 -6.43 10.29
N THR A 25 2.42 -5.96 9.58
CA THR A 25 2.61 -5.18 8.36
C THR A 25 2.71 -3.71 8.65
N LYS A 26 3.86 -3.13 8.28
CA LYS A 26 4.15 -1.70 8.36
C LYS A 26 4.36 -1.13 6.98
N ILE A 27 3.57 -0.13 6.62
CA ILE A 27 3.65 0.60 5.36
C ILE A 27 4.15 2.01 5.67
N VAL A 28 5.18 2.45 4.98
CA VAL A 28 5.69 3.83 5.07
C VAL A 28 5.67 4.45 3.68
N LEU A 29 5.04 5.61 3.55
CA LEU A 29 4.85 6.34 2.31
C LEU A 29 5.40 7.74 2.45
N ASN A 30 6.43 8.09 1.70
CA ASN A 30 6.97 9.44 1.69
C ASN A 30 6.19 10.33 0.71
N SER A 31 5.63 11.44 1.21
CA SER A 31 4.80 12.34 0.40
C SER A 31 5.59 13.25 -0.54
N VAL A 32 6.90 13.36 -0.35
CA VAL A 32 7.77 14.24 -1.15
C VAL A 32 8.41 13.46 -2.28
N SER A 33 9.04 12.32 -1.98
CA SER A 33 9.70 11.49 -2.99
C SER A 33 8.75 10.54 -3.71
N GLY A 34 7.56 10.29 -3.15
CA GLY A 34 6.64 9.25 -3.64
C GLY A 34 7.12 7.82 -3.39
N SER A 35 8.19 7.63 -2.60
CA SER A 35 8.71 6.30 -2.26
C SER A 35 7.82 5.61 -1.23
N ALA A 36 7.56 4.32 -1.42
CA ALA A 36 6.83 3.49 -0.47
C ALA A 36 7.71 2.32 0.01
N THR A 37 7.52 1.91 1.25
CA THR A 37 8.12 0.68 1.80
C THR A 37 7.05 -0.15 2.51
N VAL A 38 7.16 -1.47 2.41
CA VAL A 38 6.37 -2.43 3.21
C VAL A 38 7.35 -3.29 4.00
N ASN A 39 7.20 -3.32 5.32
CA ASN A 39 8.08 -4.06 6.24
C ASN A 39 9.55 -3.72 6.03
N GLY A 40 9.85 -2.44 5.76
CA GLY A 40 11.20 -1.94 5.49
C GLY A 40 11.74 -2.26 4.10
N LYS A 41 11.04 -3.05 3.27
CA LYS A 41 11.42 -3.30 1.88
C LYS A 41 10.85 -2.23 0.97
N ALA A 42 11.73 -1.61 0.17
CA ALA A 42 11.32 -0.65 -0.84
C ALA A 42 10.37 -1.30 -1.85
N ILE A 43 9.27 -0.61 -2.12
CA ILE A 43 8.33 -0.98 -3.15
C ILE A 43 8.88 -0.46 -4.46
N VAL A 44 9.35 -1.37 -5.30
CA VAL A 44 9.59 -1.09 -6.72
C VAL A 44 8.34 -1.55 -7.46
N SER A 45 7.46 -0.62 -7.76
CA SER A 45 6.29 -0.86 -8.60
C SER A 45 6.30 0.13 -9.74
N GLU A 46 5.97 -0.33 -10.95
CA GLU A 46 5.73 0.52 -12.12
C GLU A 46 4.69 1.61 -11.80
N GLN A 47 3.78 1.33 -10.86
CA GLN A 47 2.78 2.28 -10.40
C GLN A 47 3.23 2.92 -9.09
N ARG A 48 3.54 4.22 -9.17
CA ARG A 48 3.81 5.04 -7.99
C ARG A 48 2.54 5.14 -7.12
N PRO A 49 2.69 5.19 -5.79
CA PRO A 49 1.60 5.57 -4.91
C PRO A 49 1.02 6.92 -5.33
N VAL A 50 -0.30 7.04 -5.30
CA VAL A 50 -1.00 8.29 -5.65
C VAL A 50 -1.64 8.86 -4.40
N PHE A 51 -1.20 10.05 -4.01
CA PHE A 51 -1.84 10.81 -2.94
C PHE A 51 -3.19 11.33 -3.45
N ALA A 52 -4.26 10.99 -2.75
CA ALA A 52 -5.63 11.36 -3.10
C ALA A 52 -6.22 12.23 -1.99
N GLY A 53 -6.16 13.54 -2.22
CA GLY A 53 -6.50 14.53 -1.20
C GLY A 53 -5.47 14.57 -0.07
N ASN A 54 -5.84 15.22 1.04
CA ASN A 54 -4.92 15.48 2.15
C ASN A 54 -4.67 14.24 3.03
N ASP A 55 -5.61 13.28 3.07
CA ASP A 55 -5.64 12.24 4.10
C ASP A 55 -5.72 10.80 3.53
N SER A 56 -5.53 10.61 2.23
CA SER A 56 -5.62 9.27 1.63
C SER A 56 -4.56 9.05 0.57
N VAL A 57 -4.09 7.80 0.48
CA VAL A 57 -3.11 7.38 -0.51
C VAL A 57 -3.61 6.11 -1.16
N TYR A 58 -3.63 6.09 -2.48
CA TYR A 58 -3.81 4.90 -3.27
C TYR A 58 -2.48 4.21 -3.46
N VAL A 59 -2.44 2.95 -3.09
CA VAL A 59 -1.29 2.06 -3.28
C VAL A 59 -1.67 0.92 -4.21
N PRO A 60 -0.73 0.39 -5.01
CA PRO A 60 -1.00 -0.78 -5.85
C PRO A 60 -1.50 -1.96 -4.99
N LEU A 61 -2.71 -2.45 -5.28
CA LEU A 61 -3.34 -3.51 -4.48
C LEU A 61 -2.53 -4.81 -4.51
N ARG A 62 -2.06 -5.23 -5.70
CA ARG A 62 -1.27 -6.47 -5.90
C ARG A 62 -0.09 -6.55 -4.93
N LEU A 63 0.62 -5.44 -4.81
CA LEU A 63 1.78 -5.31 -3.97
C LEU A 63 1.45 -5.55 -2.49
N ILE A 64 0.39 -4.90 -1.97
CA ILE A 64 -0.02 -5.10 -0.57
C ILE A 64 -0.39 -6.57 -0.35
N LEU A 65 -1.14 -7.18 -1.27
CA LEU A 65 -1.53 -8.58 -1.17
C LEU A 65 -0.33 -9.53 -1.18
N GLU A 66 0.62 -9.36 -2.10
CA GLU A 66 1.83 -10.19 -2.18
C GLU A 66 2.73 -10.04 -0.95
N THR A 67 2.84 -8.83 -0.39
CA THR A 67 3.58 -8.63 0.87
C THR A 67 2.93 -9.31 2.08
N LEU A 68 1.63 -9.54 2.01
CA LEU A 68 0.84 -10.27 3.02
C LEU A 68 0.84 -11.78 2.77
N GLY A 69 1.63 -12.27 1.80
CA GLY A 69 1.75 -13.70 1.47
C GLY A 69 0.75 -14.19 0.43
N ALA A 70 -0.09 -13.32 -0.13
CA ALA A 70 -1.05 -13.74 -1.14
C ALA A 70 -0.40 -13.90 -2.51
N LYS A 71 -0.75 -14.95 -3.25
CA LYS A 71 -0.49 -15.07 -4.68
C LYS A 71 -1.60 -14.35 -5.46
N VAL A 72 -1.23 -13.37 -6.28
CA VAL A 72 -2.16 -12.60 -7.13
C VAL A 72 -1.94 -12.97 -8.60
N GLU A 73 -3.00 -13.39 -9.29
CA GLU A 73 -2.95 -13.85 -10.68
C GLU A 73 -4.04 -13.17 -11.51
N TRP A 74 -3.68 -12.73 -12.72
CA TRP A 74 -4.60 -12.09 -13.65
C TRP A 74 -5.03 -13.08 -14.73
N PHE A 75 -6.34 -13.24 -14.89
CA PHE A 75 -6.96 -14.06 -15.93
C PHE A 75 -7.57 -13.13 -16.97
N ALA A 76 -6.84 -12.93 -18.07
CA ALA A 76 -7.19 -11.96 -19.11
C ALA A 76 -8.47 -12.32 -19.85
N ASP A 77 -8.74 -13.62 -20.03
CA ASP A 77 -9.92 -14.12 -20.74
C ASP A 77 -11.23 -13.70 -20.07
N ASP A 78 -11.24 -13.69 -18.73
CA ASP A 78 -12.43 -13.37 -17.94
C ASP A 78 -12.38 -11.95 -17.34
N TYR A 79 -11.30 -11.21 -17.57
CA TYR A 79 -10.98 -9.96 -16.87
C TYR A 79 -11.05 -10.09 -15.33
N THR A 80 -10.63 -11.24 -14.79
CA THR A 80 -10.70 -11.53 -13.35
C THR A 80 -9.32 -11.53 -12.70
N VAL A 81 -9.30 -11.13 -11.42
CA VAL A 81 -8.14 -11.26 -10.54
C VAL A 81 -8.41 -12.38 -9.56
N ARG A 82 -7.52 -13.37 -9.48
CA ARG A 82 -7.53 -14.40 -8.44
C ARG A 82 -6.52 -14.08 -7.37
N ILE A 83 -6.94 -14.20 -6.11
CA ILE A 83 -6.11 -13.99 -4.92
C ILE A 83 -6.17 -15.28 -4.11
N ALA A 84 -5.02 -15.86 -3.78
CA ALA A 84 -4.88 -17.03 -2.92
C ALA A 84 -3.91 -16.72 -1.78
N PHE A 85 -4.17 -17.21 -0.56
CA PHE A 85 -3.29 -17.11 0.60
C PHE A 85 -2.67 -18.47 0.92
#